data_AF-A0A2S6SKT8-F1
#
_entry.id   AF-A0A2S6SKT8-F1
#
_cell.length_a   1.000
_cell.length_b   1.000
_cell.length_c   1.000
_cell.angle_alpha   90.00
_cell.angle_beta   90.00
_cell.angle_gamma   90.00
#
_symmetry.space_group_name_H-M   'P 1'
#
loop_
_entity.id
_entity.type
_entity.pdbx_description
1 polymer ?
#
loop_
_entity_poly.entity_id
_entity_poly.type
_entity_poly.pdbx_seq_one_letter_code
_entity_poly.pdbx_strand_id
1 'polypeptide(L)'
;MSNILNSIIKTVKEKYIFIIYFFLAILLILIIFQYYFYQKQNNIMHTSVKFDETLNITNTSSFISQMQEISKEKNIYGIFASLEIIKNDIKNSNYDDAYKKYEQLLNKKNIDKNYKSIISIHAAYNLIEYLSKEKIIDLINNINNDDVSFKGYKNEILFLLALKENNKTDIKILSEQIMNDALISTSIKERVKKLNEFNKYQ
;
A
#
# COMPACT_ATOMS: atom_id res chain seq x y z
N MET A 1 27.75 43.24 22.36
CA MET A 1 28.20 42.12 21.47
C MET A 1 29.58 41.58 21.83
N SER A 2 30.56 42.40 22.28
CA SER A 2 31.92 41.92 22.60
C SER A 2 32.01 40.96 23.80
N ASN A 3 31.20 41.15 24.85
CA ASN A 3 31.26 40.29 26.05
C ASN A 3 30.77 38.84 25.81
N ILE A 4 29.80 38.65 24.92
CA ILE A 4 29.29 37.30 24.57
C ILE A 4 30.34 36.56 23.74
N LEU A 5 30.91 37.22 22.73
CA LEU A 5 32.00 36.68 21.92
C LEU A 5 33.23 36.33 22.76
N ASN A 6 33.64 37.23 23.66
CA ASN A 6 34.77 36.97 24.57
C ASN A 6 34.49 35.82 25.54
N SER A 7 33.25 35.68 26.02
CA SER A 7 32.83 34.54 26.84
C SER A 7 32.86 33.23 26.05
N ILE A 8 32.36 33.21 24.81
CA ILE A 8 32.40 32.04 23.92
C ILE A 8 33.86 31.64 23.64
N ILE A 9 34.73 32.60 23.31
CA ILE A 9 36.15 32.35 23.05
C ILE A 9 36.84 31.76 24.29
N LYS A 10 36.55 32.28 25.48
CA LYS A 10 37.08 31.77 26.74
C LYS A 10 36.60 30.34 27.01
N THR A 11 35.31 30.07 26.87
CA THR A 11 34.73 28.73 27.05
C THR A 11 35.29 27.71 26.04
N VAL A 12 35.45 28.12 24.78
CA VAL A 12 36.05 27.27 23.74
C VAL A 12 37.50 26.95 24.09
N LYS A 13 38.31 27.93 24.52
CA LYS A 13 39.70 27.69 24.93
C LYS A 13 39.81 26.79 26.16
N GLU A 14 38.94 26.94 27.14
CA GLU A 14 38.98 26.14 28.38
C GLU A 14 38.48 24.70 28.18
N LYS A 15 37.56 24.48 27.24
CA LYS A 15 36.89 23.18 27.05
C LYS A 15 37.06 22.58 25.65
N TYR A 16 38.06 23.01 24.88
CA TYR A 16 38.21 22.61 23.46
C TYR A 16 38.25 21.09 23.26
N ILE A 17 38.88 20.35 24.18
CA ILE A 17 38.95 18.87 24.14
C ILE A 17 37.55 18.25 24.22
N PHE A 18 36.70 18.73 25.13
CA PHE A 18 35.31 18.26 25.26
C PHE A 18 34.48 18.60 24.02
N ILE A 19 34.70 19.78 23.44
CA ILE A 19 34.03 20.20 22.21
C ILE A 19 34.42 19.26 21.05
N ILE A 20 35.71 18.92 20.92
CA ILE A 20 36.19 17.96 19.91
C ILE A 20 35.53 16.60 20.10
N TYR A 21 35.52 16.05 21.33
CA TYR A 21 34.86 14.76 21.60
C TYR A 21 33.37 14.79 21.29
N PHE A 22 32.67 15.89 21.58
CA PHE A 22 31.27 16.06 21.25
C PHE A 22 31.02 16.02 19.73
N PHE A 23 31.83 16.75 18.94
CA PHE A 23 31.74 16.70 17.48
C PHE A 23 32.07 15.30 16.93
N LEU A 24 33.06 14.61 17.51
CA LEU A 24 33.41 13.25 17.12
C LEU A 24 32.27 12.27 17.39
N ALA A 25 31.57 12.42 18.52
CA ALA A 25 30.41 11.61 18.86
C ALA A 25 29.25 11.86 17.89
N ILE A 26 28.97 13.11 17.52
CA ILE A 26 27.96 13.45 16.50
C ILE A 26 28.33 12.83 15.14
N LEU A 27 29.60 12.95 14.73
CA LEU A 27 30.07 12.37 13.47
C LEU A 27 29.88 10.84 13.46
N LEU A 28 30.19 10.16 14.56
CA LEU A 28 29.98 8.73 14.70
C LEU A 28 28.50 8.35 14.53
N ILE A 29 27.59 9.11 15.16
CA ILE A 29 26.13 8.90 15.03
C ILE A 29 25.69 9.06 13.58
N LEU A 30 26.19 10.09 12.87
CA LEU A 30 25.87 10.32 11.46
C LEU A 30 26.37 9.18 10.57
N ILE A 31 27.58 8.66 10.80
CA ILE A 31 28.15 7.53 10.04
C ILE A 31 27.29 6.27 10.25
N ILE A 32 26.92 5.96 11.49
CA ILE A 32 26.07 4.79 11.81
C ILE A 32 24.71 4.93 11.12
N PHE A 33 24.10 6.12 11.17
CA PHE A 33 22.83 6.40 10.53
C PHE A 33 22.90 6.26 9.01
N GLN A 34 23.94 6.80 8.39
CA GLN A 34 24.15 6.72 6.94
C GLN A 34 24.38 5.28 6.48
N TYR A 35 25.19 4.51 7.22
CA TYR A 35 25.41 3.10 6.93
C TYR A 35 24.12 2.27 7.03
N TYR A 36 23.29 2.53 8.05
CA TYR A 36 21.97 1.90 8.18
C TYR A 36 21.07 2.19 6.96
N PHE A 37 20.98 3.46 6.53
CA PHE A 37 20.20 3.84 5.36
C PHE A 37 20.73 3.22 4.06
N TYR A 38 22.05 3.17 3.89
CA TYR A 38 22.69 2.53 2.74
C TYR A 38 22.32 1.05 2.65
N GLN A 39 22.38 0.31 3.76
CA GLN A 39 22.00 -1.10 3.76
C GLN A 39 20.52 -1.31 3.44
N LYS A 40 19.64 -0.43 3.94
CA LYS A 40 18.21 -0.47 3.60
C LYS A 40 17.99 -0.24 2.09
N GLN A 41 18.66 0.73 1.49
CA GLN A 41 18.54 0.98 0.04
C GLN A 41 19.12 -0.17 -0.78
N ASN A 42 20.27 -0.70 -0.40
CA ASN A 42 20.89 -1.82 -1.09
C ASN A 42 19.99 -3.06 -1.07
N ASN A 43 19.31 -3.34 0.05
CA ASN A 43 18.32 -4.41 0.10
C ASN A 43 17.14 -4.16 -0.87
N ILE A 44 16.64 -2.93 -0.96
CA ILE A 44 15.55 -2.57 -1.89
C ILE A 44 16.00 -2.80 -3.34
N MET A 45 17.20 -2.35 -3.71
CA MET A 45 17.76 -2.52 -5.05
C MET A 45 17.98 -4.00 -5.40
N HIS A 46 18.56 -4.77 -4.49
CA HIS A 46 18.75 -6.21 -4.72
C HIS A 46 17.40 -6.93 -4.89
N THR A 47 16.41 -6.61 -4.05
CA THR A 47 15.07 -7.19 -4.15
C THR A 47 14.38 -6.77 -5.44
N SER A 48 14.58 -5.54 -5.91
CA SER A 48 13.99 -5.06 -7.16
C SER A 48 14.51 -5.81 -8.38
N VAL A 49 15.83 -6.03 -8.44
CA VAL A 49 16.47 -6.79 -9.52
C VAL A 49 15.93 -8.22 -9.52
N LYS A 50 15.93 -8.89 -8.36
CA LYS A 50 15.42 -10.26 -8.24
C LYS A 50 13.94 -10.36 -8.65
N PHE A 51 13.13 -9.37 -8.26
CA PHE A 51 11.72 -9.32 -8.66
C PHE A 51 11.56 -9.19 -10.18
N ASP A 52 12.29 -8.27 -10.81
CA ASP A 52 12.24 -8.06 -12.26
C ASP A 52 12.71 -9.30 -13.05
N GLU A 53 13.80 -9.92 -12.61
CA GLU A 53 14.28 -11.19 -13.19
C GLU A 53 13.24 -12.31 -13.07
N THR A 54 12.58 -12.41 -11.91
CA THR A 54 11.57 -13.44 -11.65
C THR A 54 10.35 -13.30 -12.57
N LEU A 55 9.97 -12.07 -12.96
CA LEU A 55 8.83 -11.84 -13.87
C LEU A 55 9.00 -12.51 -15.23
N ASN A 56 10.24 -12.78 -15.65
CA ASN A 56 10.54 -13.41 -16.94
C ASN A 56 10.50 -14.95 -16.89
N ILE A 57 10.26 -15.54 -15.71
CA ILE A 57 10.20 -17.01 -15.54
C ILE A 57 8.87 -17.54 -16.07
N THR A 58 8.94 -18.43 -17.07
CA THR A 58 7.76 -19.06 -17.68
C THR A 58 7.24 -20.27 -16.91
N ASN A 59 8.10 -20.96 -16.16
CA ASN A 59 7.70 -22.11 -15.37
C ASN A 59 6.98 -21.66 -14.08
N THR A 60 5.70 -21.98 -13.96
CA THR A 60 4.85 -21.56 -12.82
C THR A 60 5.39 -21.98 -11.47
N SER A 61 5.93 -23.20 -11.33
CA SER A 61 6.44 -23.69 -10.03
C SER A 61 7.68 -22.90 -9.60
N SER A 62 8.62 -22.70 -10.52
CA SER A 62 9.82 -21.89 -10.28
C SER A 62 9.47 -20.43 -9.98
N PHE A 63 8.55 -19.85 -10.77
CA PHE A 63 8.05 -18.49 -10.57
C PHE A 63 7.45 -18.31 -9.17
N ILE A 64 6.55 -19.20 -8.75
CA ILE A 64 5.90 -19.11 -7.44
C ILE A 64 6.91 -19.28 -6.31
N SER A 65 7.85 -20.22 -6.43
CA SER A 65 8.89 -20.43 -5.42
C SER A 65 9.75 -19.18 -5.20
N GLN A 66 10.19 -18.54 -6.29
CA GLN A 66 11.00 -17.32 -6.20
C GLN A 66 10.19 -16.13 -5.69
N MET A 67 8.94 -15.96 -6.13
CA MET A 67 8.05 -14.92 -5.59
C MET A 67 7.78 -15.13 -4.10
N GLN A 68 7.63 -16.37 -3.63
CA GLN A 68 7.47 -16.67 -2.20
C GLN A 68 8.70 -16.26 -1.40
N GLU A 69 9.90 -16.45 -1.94
CA GLU A 69 11.12 -15.98 -1.30
C GLU A 69 11.14 -14.44 -1.20
N ILE A 70 10.88 -13.74 -2.31
CA ILE A 70 10.83 -12.27 -2.36
C ILE A 70 9.74 -11.73 -1.40
N SER A 71 8.60 -12.41 -1.29
CA SER A 71 7.46 -11.97 -0.46
C SER A 71 7.76 -11.85 1.05
N LYS A 72 8.86 -12.47 1.49
CA LYS A 72 9.35 -12.41 2.88
C LYS A 72 10.05 -11.08 3.18
N GLU A 73 10.50 -10.37 2.16
CA GLU A 73 11.17 -9.09 2.31
C GLU A 73 10.22 -8.02 2.85
N LYS A 74 10.75 -7.14 3.71
CA LYS A 74 9.98 -6.08 4.39
C LYS A 74 9.86 -4.80 3.55
N ASN A 75 10.20 -4.86 2.27
CA ASN A 75 10.17 -3.73 1.34
C ASN A 75 8.98 -3.84 0.37
N ILE A 76 8.81 -2.83 -0.50
CA ILE A 76 7.69 -2.75 -1.44
C ILE A 76 7.63 -3.94 -2.41
N TYR A 77 8.77 -4.48 -2.81
CA TYR A 77 8.84 -5.63 -3.71
C TYR A 77 8.38 -6.93 -3.03
N GLY A 78 8.50 -7.04 -1.71
CA GLY A 78 7.87 -8.11 -0.94
C GLY A 78 6.34 -8.05 -0.97
N ILE A 79 5.76 -6.84 -1.02
CA ILE A 79 4.31 -6.65 -1.23
C ILE A 79 3.95 -7.03 -2.67
N PHE A 80 4.68 -6.54 -3.67
CA PHE A 80 4.42 -6.86 -5.07
C PHE A 80 4.52 -8.36 -5.36
N ALA A 81 5.52 -9.05 -4.81
CA ALA A 81 5.63 -10.50 -4.94
C ALA A 81 4.44 -11.23 -4.30
N SER A 82 3.95 -10.76 -3.15
CA SER A 82 2.73 -11.29 -2.54
C SER A 82 1.51 -11.13 -3.46
N LEU A 83 1.38 -9.96 -4.11
CA LEU A 83 0.29 -9.70 -5.06
C LEU A 83 0.38 -10.55 -6.33
N GLU A 84 1.57 -10.81 -6.86
CA GLU A 84 1.74 -11.71 -8.02
C GLU A 84 1.41 -13.17 -7.68
N ILE A 85 1.74 -13.64 -6.46
CA ILE A 85 1.29 -14.96 -5.98
C ILE A 85 -0.24 -15.02 -5.93
N ILE A 86 -0.88 -14.01 -5.33
CA ILE A 86 -2.34 -13.94 -5.21
C ILE A 86 -3.02 -13.90 -6.59
N LYS A 87 -2.46 -13.13 -7.52
CA LYS A 87 -2.94 -13.06 -8.90
C LYS A 87 -2.87 -14.42 -9.60
N ASN A 88 -1.85 -15.23 -9.32
CA ASN A 88 -1.80 -16.61 -9.81
C ASN A 88 -2.94 -17.46 -9.22
N ASP A 89 -3.28 -17.31 -7.94
CA ASP A 89 -4.43 -18.01 -7.35
C ASP A 89 -5.75 -17.59 -8.03
N ILE A 90 -5.95 -16.29 -8.26
CA ILE A 90 -7.13 -15.76 -8.95
C ILE A 90 -7.23 -16.33 -10.37
N LYS A 91 -6.12 -16.36 -11.13
CA LYS A 91 -6.10 -16.96 -12.48
C LYS A 91 -6.49 -18.43 -12.47
N ASN A 92 -6.18 -19.16 -11.40
CA ASN A 92 -6.53 -20.56 -11.22
C ASN A 92 -7.89 -20.76 -10.53
N SER A 93 -8.72 -19.70 -10.42
CA SER A 93 -10.02 -19.72 -9.74
C SER A 93 -9.98 -20.10 -8.24
N ASN A 94 -8.81 -20.00 -7.60
CA ASN A 94 -8.63 -20.29 -6.17
C ASN A 94 -8.98 -19.04 -5.32
N TYR A 95 -10.21 -18.54 -5.44
CA TYR A 95 -10.62 -17.23 -4.90
C TYR A 95 -10.56 -17.16 -3.36
N ASP A 96 -10.91 -18.23 -2.66
CA ASP A 96 -10.83 -18.27 -1.19
C ASP A 96 -9.38 -18.26 -0.68
N ASP A 97 -8.47 -18.90 -1.40
CA ASP A 97 -7.05 -18.89 -1.04
C ASP A 97 -6.42 -17.54 -1.36
N ALA A 98 -6.83 -16.92 -2.48
CA ALA A 98 -6.48 -15.53 -2.80
C ALA A 98 -6.95 -14.57 -1.69
N TYR A 99 -8.20 -14.72 -1.23
CA TYR A 99 -8.75 -13.94 -0.12
C TYR A 99 -7.92 -14.09 1.17
N LYS A 100 -7.65 -15.32 1.60
CA LYS A 100 -6.82 -15.57 2.81
C LYS A 100 -5.43 -14.94 2.69
N LYS A 101 -4.80 -15.01 1.52
CA LYS A 101 -3.49 -14.40 1.28
C LYS A 101 -3.56 -12.87 1.30
N TYR A 102 -4.64 -12.25 0.82
CA TYR A 102 -4.88 -10.81 1.03
C TYR A 102 -5.01 -10.46 2.50
N GLU A 103 -5.79 -11.21 3.28
CA GLU A 103 -5.92 -10.98 4.73
C GLU A 103 -4.57 -11.07 5.44
N GLN A 104 -3.78 -12.09 5.12
CA GLN A 104 -2.42 -12.25 5.66
C GLN A 104 -1.53 -11.05 5.31
N LEU A 105 -1.62 -10.56 4.07
CA LEU A 105 -0.86 -9.41 3.61
C LEU A 105 -1.28 -8.12 4.37
N LEU A 106 -2.58 -7.85 4.49
CA LEU A 106 -3.13 -6.69 5.21
C LEU A 106 -2.77 -6.68 6.70
N ASN A 107 -2.60 -7.87 7.30
CA ASN A 107 -2.25 -8.05 8.71
C ASN A 107 -0.73 -7.96 8.98
N LYS A 108 0.13 -7.81 7.96
CA LYS A 108 1.57 -7.58 8.20
C LYS A 108 1.80 -6.26 8.95
N LYS A 109 2.55 -6.30 10.06
CA LYS A 109 2.77 -5.16 10.99
C LYS A 109 3.44 -3.93 10.37
N ASN A 110 4.16 -4.08 9.27
CA ASN A 110 5.02 -3.04 8.70
C ASN A 110 4.46 -2.39 7.42
N ILE A 111 3.16 -2.55 7.15
CA ILE A 111 2.52 -1.93 5.98
C ILE A 111 1.81 -0.65 6.43
N ASP A 112 2.17 0.46 5.80
CA ASP A 112 1.52 1.77 6.01
C ASP A 112 0.01 1.71 5.67
N LYS A 113 -0.79 2.54 6.35
CA LYS A 113 -2.25 2.59 6.18
C LYS A 113 -2.66 2.84 4.71
N ASN A 114 -1.92 3.64 3.97
CA ASN A 114 -2.24 3.94 2.58
C ASN A 114 -1.95 2.74 1.67
N TYR A 115 -0.84 2.02 1.93
CA TYR A 115 -0.59 0.74 1.23
C TYR A 115 -1.64 -0.31 1.57
N LYS A 116 -2.10 -0.41 2.83
CA LYS A 116 -3.23 -1.28 3.19
C LYS A 116 -4.49 -0.93 2.40
N SER A 117 -4.80 0.36 2.28
CA SER A 117 -5.94 0.86 1.51
C SER A 117 -5.85 0.43 0.04
N ILE A 118 -4.68 0.61 -0.58
CA ILE A 118 -4.44 0.19 -1.97
C ILE A 118 -4.60 -1.32 -2.13
N ILE A 119 -4.04 -2.11 -1.22
CA ILE A 119 -4.16 -3.58 -1.21
C ILE A 119 -5.63 -4.00 -1.07
N SER A 120 -6.38 -3.37 -0.16
CA SER A 120 -7.81 -3.62 0.03
C SER A 120 -8.65 -3.30 -1.19
N ILE A 121 -8.41 -2.14 -1.81
CA ILE A 121 -9.08 -1.73 -3.05
C ILE A 121 -8.77 -2.73 -4.17
N HIS A 122 -7.50 -3.10 -4.32
CA HIS A 122 -7.07 -4.10 -5.29
C HIS A 122 -7.72 -5.46 -5.04
N ALA A 123 -7.77 -5.92 -3.78
CA ALA A 123 -8.41 -7.17 -3.40
C ALA A 123 -9.90 -7.16 -3.73
N ALA A 124 -10.60 -6.10 -3.34
CA ALA A 124 -12.03 -5.96 -3.57
C ALA A 124 -12.37 -6.00 -5.07
N TYR A 125 -11.71 -5.18 -5.91
CA TYR A 125 -11.99 -5.20 -7.35
C TYR A 125 -11.74 -6.56 -8.01
N ASN A 126 -10.68 -7.26 -7.61
CA ASN A 126 -10.35 -8.54 -8.23
C ASN A 126 -11.24 -9.71 -7.75
N LEU A 127 -11.90 -9.57 -6.60
CA LEU A 127 -12.63 -10.66 -5.96
C LEU A 127 -14.14 -10.41 -5.82
N ILE A 128 -14.63 -9.21 -6.19
CA ILE A 128 -16.02 -8.80 -5.99
C ILE A 128 -17.02 -9.73 -6.65
N GLU A 129 -16.72 -10.26 -7.84
CA GLU A 129 -17.60 -11.18 -8.56
C GLU A 129 -17.67 -12.56 -7.88
N TYR A 130 -16.61 -12.97 -7.17
CA TYR A 130 -16.43 -14.35 -6.72
C TYR A 130 -16.71 -14.57 -5.23
N LEU A 131 -16.60 -13.52 -4.40
CA LEU A 131 -16.78 -13.63 -2.95
C LEU A 131 -18.15 -13.15 -2.48
N SER A 132 -18.50 -13.51 -1.24
CA SER A 132 -19.70 -13.00 -0.58
C SER A 132 -19.56 -11.52 -0.24
N LYS A 133 -20.71 -10.85 -0.06
CA LYS A 133 -20.80 -9.46 0.37
C LYS A 133 -19.96 -9.21 1.61
N GLU A 134 -20.06 -10.06 2.62
CA GLU A 134 -19.38 -9.93 3.90
C GLU A 134 -17.87 -9.87 3.73
N LYS A 135 -17.30 -10.80 2.94
CA LYS A 135 -15.85 -10.82 2.66
C LYS A 135 -15.37 -9.55 1.94
N ILE A 136 -16.17 -9.03 1.00
CA ILE A 136 -15.83 -7.77 0.33
C ILE A 136 -15.90 -6.59 1.30
N ILE A 137 -16.90 -6.56 2.19
CA ILE A 137 -17.01 -5.55 3.25
C ILE A 137 -15.80 -5.61 4.19
N ASP A 138 -15.36 -6.80 4.59
CA ASP A 138 -14.18 -6.98 5.44
C ASP A 138 -12.90 -6.45 4.78
N LEU A 139 -12.73 -6.66 3.47
CA LEU A 139 -11.60 -6.08 2.73
C LEU A 139 -11.64 -4.54 2.73
N ILE A 140 -12.79 -3.93 2.43
CA ILE A 140 -12.88 -2.46 2.36
C ILE A 140 -12.88 -1.77 3.72
N ASN A 141 -13.14 -2.51 4.82
CA ASN A 141 -12.99 -1.99 6.18
C ASN A 141 -11.53 -1.66 6.54
N ASN A 142 -10.57 -2.22 5.80
CA ASN A 142 -9.15 -1.90 5.93
C ASN A 142 -8.74 -0.62 5.15
N ILE A 143 -9.65 0.00 4.41
CA ILE A 143 -9.40 1.27 3.72
C ILE A 143 -9.35 2.41 4.74
N ASN A 144 -8.29 3.21 4.66
CA ASN A 144 -8.09 4.39 5.48
C ASN A 144 -9.14 5.45 5.16
N ASN A 145 -10.07 5.70 6.10
CA ASN A 145 -11.10 6.73 5.93
C ASN A 145 -10.58 8.16 6.17
N ASP A 146 -9.35 8.31 6.71
CA ASP A 146 -8.75 9.63 6.96
C ASP A 146 -8.26 10.29 5.66
N ASP A 147 -7.95 9.48 4.64
CA ASP A 147 -7.48 9.96 3.34
C ASP A 147 -8.63 10.00 2.33
N VAL A 148 -9.06 11.22 2.01
CA VAL A 148 -10.17 11.49 1.08
C VAL A 148 -9.93 10.89 -0.32
N SER A 149 -8.68 10.63 -0.71
CA SER A 149 -8.36 10.04 -2.01
C SER A 149 -8.94 8.62 -2.19
N PHE A 150 -9.15 7.88 -1.10
CA PHE A 150 -9.72 6.53 -1.16
C PHE A 150 -11.25 6.48 -1.12
N LYS A 151 -11.90 7.59 -0.76
CA LYS A 151 -13.37 7.68 -0.62
C LYS A 151 -14.09 7.25 -1.88
N GLY A 152 -13.63 7.72 -3.04
CA GLY A 152 -14.23 7.39 -4.33
C GLY A 152 -14.18 5.89 -4.63
N TYR A 153 -13.03 5.25 -4.42
CA TYR A 153 -12.85 3.82 -4.66
C TYR A 153 -13.72 2.98 -3.73
N LYS A 154 -13.79 3.34 -2.44
CA LYS A 154 -14.65 2.66 -1.48
C LYS A 154 -16.12 2.73 -1.88
N ASN A 155 -16.60 3.91 -2.27
CA ASN A 155 -17.98 4.10 -2.72
C ASN A 155 -18.26 3.34 -4.02
N GLU A 156 -17.32 3.33 -4.96
CA GLU A 156 -17.46 2.54 -6.19
C GLU A 156 -17.55 1.05 -5.89
N ILE A 157 -16.71 0.50 -5.00
CA ILE A 157 -16.78 -0.91 -4.60
C ILE A 157 -18.13 -1.23 -3.97
N LEU A 158 -18.65 -0.37 -3.08
CA LEU A 158 -19.99 -0.53 -2.50
C LEU A 158 -21.08 -0.50 -3.58
N PHE A 159 -20.95 0.37 -4.58
CA PHE A 159 -21.88 0.45 -5.71
C PHE A 159 -21.86 -0.82 -6.56
N LEU A 160 -20.66 -1.33 -6.89
CA LEU A 160 -20.51 -2.59 -7.61
C LEU A 160 -21.10 -3.76 -6.83
N LEU A 161 -20.94 -3.77 -5.51
CA LEU A 161 -21.53 -4.79 -4.65
C LEU A 161 -23.05 -4.71 -4.63
N ALA A 162 -23.63 -3.50 -4.64
CA ALA A 162 -25.07 -3.31 -4.76
C ALA A 162 -25.61 -3.78 -6.12
N LEU A 163 -24.85 -3.59 -7.21
CA LEU A 163 -25.18 -4.14 -8.53
C LEU A 163 -25.21 -5.67 -8.50
N LYS A 164 -24.17 -6.30 -7.96
CA LYS A 164 -24.09 -7.77 -7.84
C LYS A 164 -25.27 -8.36 -7.08
N GLU A 165 -25.68 -7.72 -5.99
CA GLU A 165 -26.81 -8.15 -5.15
C GLU A 165 -28.18 -7.71 -5.69
N ASN A 166 -28.23 -7.02 -6.84
CA ASN A 166 -29.43 -6.43 -7.41
C ASN A 166 -30.22 -5.53 -6.42
N ASN A 167 -29.51 -4.83 -5.53
CA ASN A 167 -30.12 -3.95 -4.54
C ASN A 167 -30.40 -2.57 -5.16
N LYS A 168 -31.58 -2.43 -5.78
CA LYS A 168 -32.01 -1.20 -6.49
C LYS A 168 -31.94 0.07 -5.62
N THR A 169 -32.21 -0.05 -4.32
CA THR A 169 -32.15 1.09 -3.40
C THR A 169 -30.71 1.58 -3.23
N ASP A 170 -29.80 0.67 -2.92
CA ASP A 170 -28.38 1.00 -2.72
C ASP A 170 -27.74 1.48 -4.02
N ILE A 171 -28.07 0.87 -5.17
CA ILE A 171 -27.61 1.31 -6.50
C ILE A 171 -27.97 2.79 -6.73
N LYS A 172 -29.22 3.17 -6.47
CA LYS A 172 -29.67 4.57 -6.63
C LYS A 172 -28.93 5.50 -5.67
N ILE A 173 -28.92 5.18 -4.38
CA ILE A 173 -28.30 6.03 -3.35
C ILE A 173 -26.80 6.22 -3.64
N LEU A 174 -26.07 5.13 -3.88
CA LEU A 174 -24.63 5.18 -4.09
C LEU A 174 -24.28 5.87 -5.40
N SER A 175 -25.03 5.65 -6.48
CA SER A 175 -24.78 6.34 -7.75
C SER A 175 -24.98 7.86 -7.60
N GLU A 176 -26.06 8.31 -6.96
CA GLU A 176 -26.31 9.74 -6.69
C GLU A 176 -25.22 10.35 -5.79
N GLN A 177 -24.84 9.65 -4.72
CA GLN A 177 -23.74 10.07 -3.83
C GLN A 177 -22.44 10.23 -4.61
N ILE A 178 -22.10 9.27 -5.47
CA ILE A 178 -20.87 9.31 -6.26
C ILE A 178 -20.88 10.46 -7.27
N MET A 179 -22.00 10.69 -7.97
CA MET A 179 -22.10 11.77 -8.95
C MET A 179 -21.97 13.16 -8.31
N ASN A 180 -22.61 13.35 -7.15
CA ASN A 180 -22.73 14.66 -6.52
C ASN A 180 -21.53 15.03 -5.63
N ASP A 181 -20.69 14.08 -5.26
CA ASP A 181 -19.52 14.35 -4.43
C ASP A 181 -18.38 15.01 -5.25
N ALA A 182 -18.02 16.24 -4.88
CA ALA A 182 -16.97 17.01 -5.55
C ALA A 182 -15.55 16.42 -5.36
N LEU A 183 -15.35 15.62 -4.31
CA LEU A 183 -14.04 15.01 -4.00
C LEU A 183 -13.77 13.73 -4.80
N ILE A 184 -14.80 13.16 -5.43
CA ILE A 184 -14.65 11.93 -6.22
C ILE A 184 -14.20 12.29 -7.64
N SER A 185 -13.20 11.55 -8.14
CA SER A 185 -12.64 11.77 -9.46
C SER A 185 -13.68 11.58 -10.57
N THR A 186 -13.52 12.35 -11.64
CA THR A 186 -14.34 12.22 -12.86
C THR A 186 -14.26 10.81 -13.46
N SER A 187 -13.12 10.15 -13.36
CA SER A 187 -12.93 8.78 -13.86
C SER A 187 -13.82 7.75 -13.14
N ILE A 188 -13.99 7.86 -11.81
CA ILE A 188 -14.90 6.99 -11.05
C ILE A 188 -16.35 7.31 -11.43
N LYS A 189 -16.71 8.60 -11.52
CA LYS A 189 -18.05 9.02 -11.91
C LYS A 189 -18.43 8.48 -13.29
N GLU A 190 -17.55 8.57 -14.27
CA GLU A 190 -17.80 8.05 -15.62
C GLU A 190 -18.02 6.53 -15.63
N ARG A 191 -17.24 5.76 -14.86
CA ARG A 191 -17.46 4.30 -14.74
C ARG A 191 -18.80 3.97 -14.10
N VAL A 192 -19.12 4.60 -12.97
CA VAL A 192 -20.40 4.38 -12.27
C VAL A 192 -21.58 4.78 -13.13
N LYS A 193 -21.49 5.90 -13.87
CA LYS A 193 -22.53 6.34 -14.80
C LYS A 193 -22.81 5.29 -15.86
N LYS A 194 -21.76 4.82 -16.56
CA LYS A 194 -21.89 3.81 -17.62
C LYS A 194 -22.51 2.50 -17.10
N LEU A 195 -22.06 2.03 -15.94
CA LEU A 195 -22.59 0.81 -15.33
C LEU A 195 -24.04 0.97 -14.88
N ASN A 196 -24.39 2.11 -14.27
CA ASN A 196 -25.76 2.39 -13.85
C ASN A 196 -26.72 2.53 -15.05
N GLU A 197 -26.27 3.14 -16.14
CA GLU A 197 -27.03 3.21 -17.40
C GLU A 197 -27.27 1.81 -17.97
N PHE A 198 -26.23 0.99 -18.07
CA PHE A 198 -26.35 -0.39 -18.54
C PHE A 198 -27.34 -1.22 -17.70
N ASN A 199 -27.26 -1.10 -16.37
CA ASN A 199 -28.14 -1.83 -15.44
C ASN A 199 -29.62 -1.44 -15.56
N LYS A 200 -29.95 -0.24 -16.08
CA LYS A 200 -31.36 0.16 -16.29
C LYS A 200 -32.04 -0.57 -17.45
N TYR A 201 -31.25 -1.18 -18.35
CA TYR A 201 -31.74 -1.86 -19.55
C TYR A 201 -31.73 -3.40 -19.42
N GLN A 202 -31.35 -3.93 -18.26
CA GLN A 202 -31.49 -5.36 -17.90
C GLN A 202 -32.77 -5.58 -17.09
#